data_AF-A0A7Z9PPP6-F1
#
_entry.id   AF-A0A7Z9PPP6-F1
#
_cell.length_a   1.000
_cell.length_b   1.000
_cell.length_c   1.000
_cell.angle_alpha   90.00
_cell.angle_beta   90.00
_cell.angle_gamma   90.00
#
_symmetry.space_group_name_H-M   'P 1'
#
loop_
_entity.id
_entity.type
_entity.pdbx_description
1 polymer ?
#
loop_
_entity_poly.entity_id
_entity_poly.type
_entity_poly.pdbx_seq_one_letter_code
_entity_poly.pdbx_strand_id
1 'polypeptide(L)'
;MELWVSSQPLHLENLDEAEKLETKKPEENGSVVTYHYPTEHSEKDREFHFAMRFVDNVGQRSELQTARASLPAAKQFYSTQFGPDDGFQGEEPWARIQEADGNWKWTDSPNGHYRGSEKSSLVSPAISLKGKSQCRLSLSAHYDFWKLDKAVVEASSDGQEWSTLGTYHGRRTSTEERNFDLSEFDGQTVRVRVRMDTDVRYNRDGIYLDSMRILGDEGPA
;
A
#
# COMPACT_ATOMS: atom_id res chain seq x y z
N MET A 1 -17.77 2.87 -26.50
CA MET A 1 -16.69 1.88 -26.68
C MET A 1 -16.97 0.73 -25.73
N GLU A 2 -16.54 -0.47 -26.08
CA GLU A 2 -16.50 -1.59 -25.14
C GLU A 2 -15.04 -2.00 -24.94
N LEU A 3 -14.64 -2.18 -23.69
CA LEU A 3 -13.28 -2.51 -23.27
C LEU A 3 -13.34 -3.64 -22.25
N TRP A 4 -12.45 -4.61 -22.41
CA TRP A 4 -12.32 -5.75 -21.51
C TRP A 4 -10.87 -5.94 -21.09
N VAL A 5 -10.67 -6.54 -19.92
CA VAL A 5 -9.37 -6.95 -19.40
C VAL A 5 -9.43 -8.39 -18.86
N SER A 6 -8.35 -9.14 -19.05
CA SER A 6 -8.18 -10.49 -18.52
C SER A 6 -6.71 -10.83 -18.29
N SER A 7 -6.44 -11.82 -17.44
CA SER A 7 -5.13 -12.46 -17.30
C SER A 7 -4.84 -13.51 -18.37
N GLN A 8 -5.78 -13.78 -19.28
CA GLN A 8 -5.64 -14.70 -20.41
C GLN A 8 -5.90 -13.97 -21.74
N PRO A 9 -5.34 -14.46 -22.87
CA PRO A 9 -5.62 -13.89 -24.19
C PRO A 9 -7.11 -13.76 -24.48
N LEU A 10 -7.51 -12.60 -25.01
CA LEU A 10 -8.90 -12.28 -25.32
C LEU A 10 -9.19 -12.46 -26.82
N HIS A 11 -10.29 -13.13 -27.09
CA HIS A 11 -10.86 -13.40 -28.40
C HIS A 11 -12.36 -13.17 -28.35
N LEU A 12 -13.04 -13.16 -29.50
CA LEU A 12 -14.49 -12.94 -29.53
C LEU A 12 -15.27 -14.02 -28.76
N GLU A 13 -14.74 -15.25 -28.68
CA GLU A 13 -15.45 -16.37 -28.04
C GLU A 13 -15.39 -16.35 -26.50
N ASN A 14 -14.52 -15.55 -25.87
CA ASN A 14 -14.30 -15.56 -24.41
C ASN A 14 -14.45 -14.19 -23.72
N LEU A 15 -15.09 -13.23 -24.36
CA LEU A 15 -15.29 -11.89 -23.79
C LEU A 15 -16.22 -11.86 -22.57
N ASP A 16 -17.08 -12.88 -22.42
CA ASP A 16 -18.00 -13.05 -21.30
C ASP A 16 -17.31 -13.55 -20.02
N GLU A 17 -16.14 -14.18 -20.14
CA GLU A 17 -15.27 -14.57 -19.03
C GLU A 17 -14.39 -13.42 -18.53
N ALA A 18 -14.29 -12.34 -19.31
CA ALA A 18 -13.43 -11.19 -19.04
C ALA A 18 -14.14 -10.09 -18.23
N GLU A 19 -13.37 -9.30 -17.49
CA GLU A 19 -13.90 -8.12 -16.81
C GLU A 19 -14.21 -7.04 -17.85
N LYS A 20 -15.47 -6.62 -17.95
CA LYS A 20 -15.88 -5.50 -18.80
C LYS A 20 -15.68 -4.18 -18.06
N LEU A 21 -14.82 -3.33 -18.60
CA LEU A 21 -14.48 -2.04 -18.01
C LEU A 21 -15.49 -0.96 -18.41
N GLU A 22 -15.87 -0.13 -17.45
CA GLU A 22 -16.72 1.03 -17.71
C GLU A 22 -15.92 2.11 -18.44
N THR A 23 -16.38 2.49 -19.62
CA THR A 23 -15.74 3.53 -20.43
C THR A 23 -16.71 4.67 -20.73
N LYS A 24 -16.19 5.90 -20.78
CA LYS A 24 -16.98 7.05 -21.20
C LYS A 24 -17.26 6.97 -22.70
N LYS A 25 -18.41 7.48 -23.12
CA LYS A 25 -18.72 7.67 -24.54
C LYS A 25 -17.90 8.86 -25.07
N PRO A 26 -17.39 8.81 -26.30
CA PRO A 26 -16.81 9.98 -26.95
C PRO A 26 -17.86 11.11 -27.00
N GLU A 27 -17.47 12.33 -26.63
CA GLU A 27 -18.40 13.47 -26.56
C GLU A 27 -18.62 14.11 -27.94
N GLU A 28 -17.60 14.13 -28.81
CA GLU A 28 -17.67 14.71 -30.16
C GLU A 28 -16.81 13.95 -31.20
N ASN A 29 -17.10 14.14 -32.49
CA ASN A 29 -16.29 13.58 -33.58
C ASN A 29 -14.85 14.11 -33.52
N GLY A 30 -13.87 13.20 -33.55
CA GLY A 30 -12.45 13.55 -33.44
C GLY A 30 -11.92 13.63 -32.00
N SER A 31 -12.75 13.36 -30.98
CA SER A 31 -12.30 13.26 -29.60
C SER A 31 -11.49 11.99 -29.35
N VAL A 32 -10.44 12.12 -28.53
CA VAL A 32 -9.65 11.00 -28.02
C VAL A 32 -10.20 10.61 -26.65
N VAL A 33 -10.50 9.33 -26.45
CA VAL A 33 -10.89 8.77 -25.15
C VAL A 33 -9.72 7.99 -24.60
N THR A 34 -9.22 8.40 -23.44
CA THR A 34 -8.17 7.67 -22.70
C THR A 34 -8.80 6.92 -21.53
N TYR A 35 -8.47 5.64 -21.42
CA TYR A 35 -8.79 4.83 -20.24
C TYR A 35 -7.49 4.51 -19.50
N HIS A 36 -7.48 4.77 -18.18
CA HIS A 36 -6.37 4.41 -17.30
C HIS A 36 -6.80 3.19 -16.49
N TYR A 37 -6.10 2.07 -16.67
CA TYR A 37 -6.34 0.87 -15.90
C TYR A 37 -5.50 0.89 -14.62
N PRO A 38 -6.11 1.02 -13.42
CA PRO A 38 -5.36 1.04 -12.17
C PRO A 38 -4.86 -0.36 -11.82
N THR A 39 -3.60 -0.47 -11.42
CA THR A 39 -3.01 -1.72 -10.94
C THR A 39 -2.38 -1.54 -9.57
N GLU A 40 -2.56 -2.54 -8.71
CA GLU A 40 -1.77 -2.65 -7.49
C GLU A 40 -0.44 -3.36 -7.76
N HIS A 41 0.58 -2.99 -6.98
CA HIS A 41 1.85 -3.70 -6.96
C HIS A 41 1.63 -5.17 -6.60
N SER A 42 2.40 -6.03 -7.24
CA SER A 42 2.42 -7.46 -6.97
C SER A 42 3.85 -7.93 -6.88
N GLU A 43 4.13 -8.88 -6.00
CA GLU A 43 5.42 -9.57 -5.94
C GLU A 43 5.60 -10.58 -7.09
N LYS A 44 4.61 -10.69 -7.99
CA LYS A 44 4.64 -11.56 -9.16
C LYS A 44 4.44 -10.74 -10.41
N ASP A 45 5.09 -11.18 -11.49
CA ASP A 45 4.83 -10.65 -12.83
C ASP A 45 3.37 -10.88 -13.19
N ARG A 46 2.76 -9.86 -13.79
CA ARG A 46 1.36 -9.89 -14.21
C ARG A 46 1.28 -9.57 -15.69
N GLU A 47 0.50 -10.38 -16.40
CA GLU A 47 0.17 -10.14 -17.80
C GLU A 47 -1.29 -9.71 -17.87
N PHE A 48 -1.55 -8.67 -18.65
CA PHE A 48 -2.87 -8.15 -18.94
C PHE A 48 -3.12 -8.21 -20.43
N HIS A 49 -4.26 -8.78 -20.79
CA HIS A 49 -4.79 -8.76 -22.14
C HIS A 49 -5.99 -7.83 -22.14
N PHE A 50 -5.91 -6.80 -22.97
CA PHE A 50 -7.00 -5.88 -23.22
C PHE A 50 -7.64 -6.22 -24.56
N ALA A 51 -8.95 -6.13 -24.62
CA ALA A 51 -9.69 -6.20 -25.87
C ALA A 51 -10.63 -5.00 -25.97
N MET A 52 -10.74 -4.41 -27.15
CA MET A 52 -11.50 -3.19 -27.36
C MET A 52 -12.21 -3.23 -28.71
N ARG A 53 -13.43 -2.69 -28.74
CA ARG A 53 -14.13 -2.37 -30.00
C ARG A 53 -15.02 -1.15 -29.86
N PHE A 54 -15.30 -0.51 -30.99
CA PHE A 54 -16.24 0.59 -31.08
C PHE A 54 -17.65 0.07 -31.33
N VAL A 55 -18.63 0.79 -30.78
CA VAL A 55 -20.05 0.59 -31.05
C VAL A 55 -20.58 1.93 -31.52
N ASP A 56 -21.15 1.98 -32.71
CA ASP A 56 -21.75 3.21 -33.25
C ASP A 56 -23.13 3.48 -32.65
N ASN A 57 -23.81 4.54 -33.12
CA ASN A 57 -25.12 4.96 -32.63
C ASN A 57 -26.28 4.01 -33.02
N VAL A 58 -26.07 3.08 -33.95
CA VAL A 58 -27.05 2.07 -34.37
C VAL A 58 -26.71 0.67 -33.86
N GLY A 59 -25.64 0.52 -33.08
CA GLY A 59 -25.22 -0.73 -32.46
C GLY A 59 -24.29 -1.59 -33.31
N GLN A 60 -23.79 -1.08 -34.44
CA GLN A 60 -22.77 -1.75 -35.24
C GLN A 60 -21.45 -1.76 -34.48
N ARG A 61 -20.81 -2.92 -34.47
CA ARG A 61 -19.54 -3.15 -33.78
C ARG A 61 -18.40 -3.17 -34.79
N SER A 62 -17.30 -2.50 -34.46
CA SER A 62 -16.04 -2.69 -35.19
C SER A 62 -15.47 -4.08 -34.93
N GLU A 63 -14.43 -4.43 -35.69
CA GLU A 63 -13.56 -5.54 -35.31
C GLU A 63 -12.99 -5.36 -33.90
N LEU A 64 -12.72 -6.48 -33.25
CA LEU A 64 -12.08 -6.52 -31.94
C LEU A 64 -10.57 -6.29 -32.12
N GLN A 65 -10.04 -5.30 -31.42
CA GLN A 65 -8.61 -5.04 -31.33
C GLN A 65 -8.12 -5.52 -29.97
N THR A 66 -6.91 -6.09 -29.92
CA THR A 66 -6.32 -6.58 -28.68
C THR A 66 -4.96 -5.96 -28.43
N ALA A 67 -4.62 -5.81 -27.16
CA ALA A 67 -3.31 -5.37 -26.71
C ALA A 67 -2.87 -6.21 -25.52
N ARG A 68 -1.56 -6.41 -25.40
CA ARG A 68 -0.94 -7.08 -24.26
C ARG A 68 -0.06 -6.08 -23.52
N ALA A 69 -0.12 -6.10 -22.20
CA ALA A 69 0.80 -5.40 -21.32
C ALA A 69 1.36 -6.38 -20.30
N SER A 70 2.67 -6.30 -20.06
CA SER A 70 3.33 -7.06 -18.99
C SER A 70 3.77 -6.06 -17.92
N LEU A 71 3.29 -6.27 -16.70
CA LEU A 71 3.67 -5.51 -15.52
C LEU A 71 4.62 -6.38 -14.69
N PRO A 72 5.90 -6.02 -14.56
CA PRO A 72 6.84 -6.80 -13.77
C PRO A 72 6.46 -6.79 -12.28
N ALA A 73 6.93 -7.79 -11.55
CA ALA A 73 6.86 -7.81 -10.10
C ALA A 73 7.50 -6.55 -9.51
N ALA A 74 6.81 -5.91 -8.57
CA ALA A 74 7.37 -4.86 -7.76
C ALA A 74 8.55 -5.44 -6.97
N LYS A 75 9.68 -4.75 -7.00
CA LYS A 75 10.89 -5.19 -6.30
C LYS A 75 10.79 -4.79 -4.84
N GLN A 76 11.15 -5.72 -3.96
CA GLN A 76 11.30 -5.44 -2.54
C GLN A 76 12.67 -4.82 -2.29
N PHE A 77 12.66 -3.59 -1.79
CA PHE A 77 13.86 -2.80 -1.55
C PHE A 77 14.26 -2.73 -0.09
N TYR A 78 13.29 -2.93 0.79
CA TYR A 78 13.50 -3.01 2.23
C TYR A 78 12.48 -3.98 2.81
N SER A 79 12.89 -4.74 3.81
CA SER A 79 11.98 -5.57 4.61
C SER A 79 12.52 -5.76 6.02
N THR A 80 11.63 -5.83 6.99
CA THR A 80 11.94 -6.27 8.35
C THR A 80 10.79 -7.07 8.94
N GLN A 81 11.16 -8.05 9.77
CA GLN A 81 10.26 -8.75 10.69
C GLN A 81 10.56 -8.33 12.14
N PHE A 82 11.06 -7.10 12.30
CA PHE A 82 11.36 -6.44 13.57
C PHE A 82 12.31 -7.20 14.52
N GLY A 83 13.25 -7.96 13.94
CA GLY A 83 14.30 -8.63 14.70
C GLY A 83 15.22 -7.67 15.48
N PRO A 84 16.15 -8.20 16.30
CA PRO A 84 16.97 -7.41 17.21
C PRO A 84 17.78 -6.29 16.54
N ASP A 85 18.18 -6.49 15.28
CA ASP A 85 19.04 -5.61 14.49
C ASP A 85 18.29 -4.81 13.40
N ASP A 86 16.97 -4.62 13.54
CA ASP A 86 16.14 -3.91 12.54
C ASP A 86 16.45 -2.40 12.39
N GLY A 87 17.22 -1.82 13.32
CA GLY A 87 17.58 -0.40 13.35
C GLY A 87 16.46 0.55 13.78
N PHE A 88 15.30 0.03 14.19
CA PHE A 88 14.19 0.83 14.67
C PHE A 88 14.46 1.40 16.07
N GLN A 89 13.92 2.60 16.31
CA GLN A 89 14.04 3.30 17.58
C GLN A 89 12.64 3.65 18.08
N GLY A 90 12.26 3.11 19.23
CA GLY A 90 11.00 3.40 19.91
C GLY A 90 11.19 4.35 21.07
N GLU A 91 10.34 5.37 21.16
CA GLU A 91 10.18 6.18 22.37
C GLU A 91 9.35 5.39 23.40
N GLU A 92 9.66 5.50 24.69
CA GLU A 92 8.86 4.83 25.73
C GLU A 92 7.37 5.20 25.58
N PRO A 93 6.44 4.23 25.57
CA PRO A 93 6.58 2.84 26.00
C PRO A 93 6.83 1.82 24.88
N TRP A 94 7.09 2.26 23.65
CA TRP A 94 7.35 1.34 22.55
C TRP A 94 8.46 0.37 22.90
N ALA A 95 8.19 -0.91 22.72
CA ALA A 95 9.17 -1.96 22.92
C ALA A 95 9.05 -3.07 21.89
N ARG A 96 10.18 -3.70 21.66
CA ARG A 96 10.26 -4.92 20.89
C ARG A 96 9.95 -6.10 21.81
N ILE A 97 9.06 -6.97 21.39
CA ILE A 97 8.72 -8.22 22.07
C ILE A 97 8.92 -9.40 21.13
N GLN A 98 9.09 -10.59 21.69
CA GLN A 98 9.06 -11.84 20.96
C GLN A 98 7.84 -12.65 21.40
N GLU A 99 7.00 -13.06 20.45
CA GLU A 99 5.86 -13.93 20.72
C GLU A 99 6.30 -15.39 20.92
N ALA A 100 5.40 -16.23 21.42
CA ALA A 100 5.67 -17.63 21.73
C ALA A 100 6.08 -18.48 20.50
N ASP A 101 5.72 -18.03 19.29
CA ASP A 101 6.11 -18.64 18.02
C ASP A 101 7.51 -18.21 17.54
N GLY A 102 8.18 -17.31 18.27
CA GLY A 102 9.50 -16.78 17.96
C GLY A 102 9.48 -15.52 17.08
N ASN A 103 8.31 -15.06 16.62
CA ASN A 103 8.20 -13.86 15.81
C ASN A 103 8.42 -12.60 16.66
N TRP A 104 9.18 -11.65 16.10
CA TRP A 104 9.42 -10.36 16.73
C TRP A 104 8.36 -9.36 16.33
N LYS A 105 7.95 -8.51 17.27
CA LYS A 105 7.02 -7.42 17.04
C LYS A 105 7.46 -6.17 17.76
N TRP A 106 7.09 -5.02 17.23
CA TRP A 106 7.04 -3.80 18.04
C TRP A 106 5.62 -3.57 18.53
N THR A 107 5.50 -3.14 19.77
CA THR A 107 4.23 -2.71 20.36
C THR A 107 4.43 -1.43 21.15
N ASP A 108 3.42 -0.56 21.14
CA ASP A 108 3.45 0.71 21.88
C ASP A 108 3.27 0.51 23.40
N SER A 109 2.74 -0.65 23.80
CA SER A 109 2.18 -0.92 25.12
C SER A 109 2.51 -2.35 25.58
N PRO A 110 3.80 -2.73 25.64
CA PRO A 110 4.26 -4.11 25.91
C PRO A 110 3.81 -4.68 27.27
N ASN A 111 3.33 -3.84 28.18
CA ASN A 111 2.99 -4.19 29.56
C ASN A 111 1.50 -3.92 29.88
N GLY A 112 0.62 -3.90 28.88
CA GLY A 112 -0.83 -3.75 29.07
C GLY A 112 -1.43 -2.72 28.13
N HIS A 113 -2.32 -1.87 28.63
CA HIS A 113 -2.96 -0.86 27.79
C HIS A 113 -2.07 0.37 27.56
N TYR A 114 -2.22 1.01 26.41
CA TYR A 114 -1.51 2.25 26.09
C TYR A 114 -1.84 3.40 27.05
N ARG A 115 -0.99 4.43 27.09
CA ARG A 115 -1.20 5.60 27.94
C ARG A 115 -2.18 6.58 27.29
N GLY A 116 -2.89 7.34 28.12
CA GLY A 116 -3.71 8.46 27.63
C GLY A 116 -2.85 9.68 27.28
N SER A 117 -3.28 10.47 26.32
CA SER A 117 -2.52 11.61 25.77
C SER A 117 -1.14 11.23 25.22
N GLU A 118 -1.02 10.00 24.73
CA GLU A 118 0.23 9.44 24.22
C GLU A 118 0.54 9.99 22.82
N LYS A 119 1.83 10.29 22.62
CA LYS A 119 2.39 10.79 21.35
C LYS A 119 3.71 10.10 20.99
N SER A 120 4.07 9.04 21.70
CA SER A 120 5.29 8.27 21.47
C SER A 120 5.34 7.70 20.06
N SER A 121 6.55 7.66 19.52
CA SER A 121 6.82 7.21 18.15
C SER A 121 7.75 6.00 18.13
N LEU A 122 7.48 5.11 17.18
CA LEU A 122 8.44 4.14 16.68
C LEU A 122 8.94 4.61 15.31
N VAL A 123 10.25 4.79 15.16
CA VAL A 123 10.89 5.35 13.96
C VAL A 123 11.83 4.34 13.32
N SER A 124 11.72 4.17 12.00
CA SER A 124 12.60 3.31 11.21
C SER A 124 14.03 3.88 11.11
N PRO A 125 15.04 3.05 10.76
CA PRO A 125 16.29 3.59 10.24
C PRO A 125 16.04 4.39 8.95
N ALA A 126 17.06 5.11 8.49
CA ALA A 126 17.02 5.77 7.19
C ALA A 126 17.06 4.72 6.06
N ILE A 127 16.10 4.80 5.14
CA ILE A 127 15.95 3.85 4.03
C ILE A 127 16.17 4.61 2.72
N SER A 128 17.14 4.17 1.92
CA SER A 128 17.46 4.82 0.65
C SER A 128 16.51 4.35 -0.46
N LEU A 129 15.74 5.27 -1.01
CA LEU A 129 14.91 5.11 -2.21
C LEU A 129 15.58 5.67 -3.47
N LYS A 130 16.88 5.97 -3.43
CA LYS A 130 17.64 6.42 -4.60
C LYS A 130 17.53 5.39 -5.73
N GLY A 131 17.23 5.88 -6.94
CA GLY A 131 17.06 5.06 -8.15
C GLY A 131 15.78 4.21 -8.15
N LYS A 132 14.77 4.59 -7.36
CA LYS A 132 13.50 3.85 -7.23
C LYS A 132 12.34 4.80 -7.48
N SER A 133 11.25 4.26 -8.02
CA SER A 133 10.02 5.00 -8.32
C SER A 133 8.79 4.18 -7.97
N GLN A 134 7.64 4.85 -7.84
CA GLN A 134 6.36 4.23 -7.43
C GLN A 134 6.52 3.46 -6.11
N CYS A 135 7.28 4.03 -5.17
CA CYS A 135 7.52 3.37 -3.90
C CYS A 135 6.24 3.29 -3.07
N ARG A 136 6.06 2.17 -2.37
CA ARG A 136 4.94 1.92 -1.46
C ARG A 136 5.43 1.22 -0.21
N LEU A 137 4.93 1.66 0.93
CA LEU A 137 5.09 1.01 2.22
C LEU A 137 4.00 -0.05 2.38
N SER A 138 4.39 -1.27 2.69
CA SER A 138 3.48 -2.29 3.23
C SER A 138 3.80 -2.51 4.71
N LEU A 139 2.80 -2.38 5.58
CA LEU A 139 2.94 -2.52 7.02
C LEU A 139 1.86 -3.47 7.54
N SER A 140 2.31 -4.56 8.17
CA SER A 140 1.44 -5.56 8.79
C SER A 140 1.28 -5.29 10.27
N ALA A 141 0.04 -5.26 10.75
CA ALA A 141 -0.27 -4.99 12.14
C ALA A 141 -1.58 -5.63 12.61
N HIS A 142 -1.70 -5.84 13.90
CA HIS A 142 -2.98 -6.00 14.58
C HIS A 142 -3.09 -4.99 15.72
N TYR A 143 -4.30 -4.63 16.12
CA TYR A 143 -4.51 -3.50 17.02
C TYR A 143 -5.88 -3.48 17.69
N ASP A 144 -5.97 -2.81 18.84
CA ASP A 144 -7.19 -2.49 19.55
C ASP A 144 -7.11 -1.08 20.14
N PHE A 145 -7.82 -0.14 19.51
CA PHE A 145 -7.91 1.26 19.90
C PHE A 145 -9.31 1.64 20.35
N TRP A 146 -9.39 2.59 21.27
CA TRP A 146 -10.66 3.12 21.73
C TRP A 146 -11.08 4.32 20.87
N LYS A 147 -12.25 4.23 20.24
CA LYS A 147 -12.94 5.34 19.54
C LYS A 147 -12.02 6.26 18.71
N LEU A 148 -11.54 7.35 19.32
CA LEU A 148 -10.78 8.41 18.68
C LEU A 148 -9.26 8.16 18.64
N ASP A 149 -8.81 7.16 19.38
CA ASP A 149 -7.40 6.78 19.48
C ASP A 149 -6.94 6.05 18.22
N LYS A 150 -5.70 6.29 17.85
CA LYS A 150 -5.10 5.76 16.64
C LYS A 150 -3.58 5.72 16.71
N ALA A 151 -3.01 4.92 15.82
CA ALA A 151 -1.62 5.06 15.42
C ALA A 151 -1.57 5.71 14.04
N VAL A 152 -0.77 6.78 13.90
CA VAL A 152 -0.57 7.52 12.66
C VAL A 152 0.71 7.01 12.00
N VAL A 153 0.60 6.59 10.75
CA VAL A 153 1.74 6.20 9.90
C VAL A 153 2.18 7.44 9.13
N GLU A 154 3.44 7.81 9.30
CA GLU A 154 4.02 9.04 8.74
C GLU A 154 5.36 8.73 8.07
N ALA A 155 5.76 9.55 7.10
CA ALA A 155 7.07 9.47 6.45
C ALA A 155 7.76 10.85 6.39
N SER A 156 9.09 10.83 6.34
CA SER A 156 9.91 12.04 6.35
C SER A 156 11.21 11.84 5.58
N SER A 157 11.65 12.86 4.84
CA SER A 157 12.95 12.88 4.15
C SER A 157 14.09 13.43 5.02
N ASP A 158 13.77 14.20 6.06
CA ASP A 158 14.75 14.89 6.92
C ASP A 158 14.69 14.47 8.40
N GLY A 159 13.67 13.71 8.80
CA GLY A 159 13.38 13.30 10.17
C GLY A 159 12.72 14.36 11.05
N GLN A 160 12.42 15.55 10.51
CA GLN A 160 11.86 16.69 11.23
C GLN A 160 10.43 16.99 10.78
N GLU A 161 10.21 17.08 9.47
CA GLU A 161 8.88 17.29 8.88
C GLU A 161 8.29 15.95 8.44
N TRP A 162 7.06 15.67 8.88
CA TRP A 162 6.44 14.35 8.71
C TRP A 162 5.11 14.46 7.95
N SER A 163 5.02 13.79 6.81
CA SER A 163 3.80 13.66 6.01
C SER A 163 2.98 12.48 6.52
N THR A 164 1.69 12.69 6.78
CA THR A 164 0.76 11.61 7.18
C THR A 164 0.40 10.77 5.96
N LEU A 165 0.67 9.46 6.05
CA LEU A 165 0.30 8.49 5.02
C LEU A 165 -1.03 7.81 5.30
N GLY A 166 -1.34 7.61 6.59
CA GLY A 166 -2.60 7.01 7.02
C GLY A 166 -2.61 6.67 8.50
N THR A 167 -3.64 5.94 8.94
CA THR A 167 -3.87 5.67 10.37
C THR A 167 -4.47 4.29 10.62
N TYR A 168 -4.03 3.61 11.67
CA TYR A 168 -4.73 2.47 12.27
C TYR A 168 -5.64 2.94 13.40
N HIS A 169 -6.90 2.50 13.40
CA HIS A 169 -7.91 2.90 14.39
C HIS A 169 -8.97 1.81 14.52
N GLY A 170 -9.71 1.81 15.63
CA GLY A 170 -10.68 0.76 15.93
C GLY A 170 -10.01 -0.54 16.36
N ARG A 171 -10.61 -1.69 16.03
CA ARG A 171 -10.13 -3.00 16.50
C ARG A 171 -9.98 -3.99 15.36
N ARG A 172 -8.82 -4.63 15.31
CA ARG A 172 -8.47 -5.74 14.42
C ARG A 172 -7.64 -6.77 15.19
N THR A 173 -8.22 -7.97 15.41
CA THR A 173 -7.57 -9.04 16.17
C THR A 173 -6.69 -9.97 15.33
N SER A 174 -6.88 -10.00 14.01
CA SER A 174 -6.03 -10.75 13.08
C SER A 174 -5.08 -9.77 12.38
N THR A 175 -3.81 -10.14 12.20
CA THR A 175 -2.87 -9.31 11.44
C THR A 175 -3.45 -8.91 10.09
N GLU A 176 -3.50 -7.61 9.83
CA GLU A 176 -3.84 -7.04 8.54
C GLU A 176 -2.61 -6.38 7.92
N GLU A 177 -2.49 -6.52 6.60
CA GLU A 177 -1.51 -5.78 5.84
C GLU A 177 -2.16 -4.53 5.24
N ARG A 178 -1.50 -3.37 5.40
CA ARG A 178 -1.92 -2.12 4.77
C ARG A 178 -0.81 -1.49 3.97
N ASN A 179 -1.23 -0.91 2.86
CA ASN A 179 -0.38 -0.27 1.88
C ASN A 179 -0.52 1.25 1.94
N PHE A 180 0.61 1.95 1.91
CA PHE A 180 0.68 3.40 1.97
C PHE A 180 1.60 3.93 0.86
N ASP A 181 1.15 4.97 0.16
CA ASP A 181 1.93 5.57 -0.92
C ASP A 181 3.19 6.26 -0.37
N LEU A 182 4.34 6.01 -1.00
CA LEU A 182 5.61 6.67 -0.73
C LEU A 182 6.15 7.39 -1.97
N SER A 183 5.34 7.55 -3.03
CA SER A 183 5.78 8.14 -4.30
C SER A 183 6.34 9.56 -4.16
N GLU A 184 5.88 10.33 -3.16
CA GLU A 184 6.44 11.65 -2.83
C GLU A 184 7.93 11.58 -2.40
N PHE A 185 8.38 10.43 -1.90
CA PHE A 185 9.74 10.19 -1.42
C PHE A 185 10.60 9.41 -2.42
N ASP A 186 10.11 9.17 -3.64
CA ASP A 186 10.86 8.51 -4.71
C ASP A 186 12.21 9.20 -4.95
N GLY A 187 13.27 8.40 -5.16
CA GLY A 187 14.62 8.90 -5.38
C GLY A 187 15.34 9.50 -4.16
N GLN A 188 14.69 9.60 -3.00
CA GLN A 188 15.23 10.23 -1.79
C GLN A 188 15.65 9.20 -0.75
N THR A 189 16.09 9.65 0.43
CA THR A 189 16.15 8.80 1.63
C THR A 189 14.94 9.13 2.50
N VAL A 190 14.27 8.11 3.02
CA VAL A 190 13.05 8.24 3.81
C VAL A 190 13.22 7.57 5.17
N ARG A 191 12.54 8.11 6.18
CA ARG A 191 12.20 7.42 7.43
C ARG A 191 10.70 7.27 7.51
N VAL A 192 10.26 6.14 8.04
CA VAL A 192 8.86 5.88 8.37
C VAL A 192 8.73 5.91 9.88
N ARG A 193 7.65 6.47 10.41
CA ARG A 193 7.30 6.33 11.82
C ARG A 193 5.85 5.91 12.01
N VAL A 194 5.61 5.23 13.11
CA VAL A 194 4.28 4.97 13.65
C VAL A 194 4.18 5.72 14.97
N ARG A 195 3.27 6.70 15.04
CA ARG A 195 3.12 7.57 16.19
C ARG A 195 1.75 7.40 16.83
N MET A 196 1.73 7.25 18.13
CA MET A 196 0.48 7.20 18.89
C MET A 196 -0.22 8.56 18.88
N ASP A 197 -1.54 8.53 18.87
CA ASP A 197 -2.39 9.71 18.99
C ASP A 197 -3.63 9.32 19.79
N THR A 198 -3.52 9.43 21.11
CA THR A 198 -4.57 9.00 22.05
C THR A 198 -5.15 10.18 22.84
N ASP A 199 -6.41 10.06 23.22
CA ASP A 199 -7.08 10.97 24.13
C ASP A 199 -6.79 10.62 25.61
N VAL A 200 -7.37 11.37 26.55
CA VAL A 200 -7.12 11.23 27.99
C VAL A 200 -7.83 10.03 28.66
N ARG A 201 -8.75 9.33 27.99
CA ARG A 201 -9.69 8.40 28.62
C ARG A 201 -9.85 7.09 27.86
N TYR A 202 -9.87 6.01 28.64
CA TYR A 202 -10.14 4.64 28.19
C TYR A 202 -9.07 4.14 27.22
N ASN A 203 -8.18 3.33 27.75
CA ASN A 203 -7.11 2.77 26.95
C ASN A 203 -7.38 1.30 26.66
N ARG A 204 -6.85 0.82 25.55
CA ARG A 204 -6.95 -0.54 25.05
C ARG A 204 -5.57 -1.08 24.81
N ASP A 205 -5.49 -2.26 24.21
CA ASP A 205 -4.23 -2.97 24.05
C ASP A 205 -3.23 -2.23 23.16
N GLY A 206 -3.67 -1.44 22.18
CA GLY A 206 -2.76 -0.65 21.33
C GLY A 206 -2.48 -1.33 20.00
N ILE A 207 -1.27 -1.21 19.49
CA ILE A 207 -0.85 -1.76 18.20
C ILE A 207 0.36 -2.67 18.35
N TYR A 208 0.38 -3.70 17.52
CA TYR A 208 1.49 -4.62 17.34
C TYR A 208 1.83 -4.63 15.86
N LEU A 209 3.07 -4.30 15.54
CA LEU A 209 3.60 -4.33 14.17
C LEU A 209 4.33 -5.64 13.96
N ASP A 210 3.90 -6.39 12.94
CA ASP A 210 4.40 -7.72 12.61
C ASP A 210 5.54 -7.68 11.58
N SER A 211 5.37 -6.88 10.51
CA SER A 211 6.41 -6.72 9.49
C SER A 211 6.24 -5.43 8.70
N MET A 212 7.34 -4.95 8.13
CA MET A 212 7.35 -3.80 7.23
C MET A 212 8.12 -4.13 5.96
N ARG A 213 7.57 -3.76 4.80
CA ARG A 213 8.21 -3.87 3.48
C ARG A 213 8.11 -2.56 2.73
N ILE A 214 9.09 -2.26 1.89
CA ILE A 214 8.98 -1.22 0.86
C ILE A 214 9.17 -1.86 -0.50
N LEU A 215 8.17 -1.65 -1.35
CA LEU A 215 8.08 -2.15 -2.72
C LEU A 215 8.14 -0.98 -3.69
N GLY A 216 8.59 -1.21 -4.92
CA GLY A 216 8.46 -0.25 -6.02
C GLY A 216 9.19 -0.73 -7.27
N ASP A 217 9.39 0.19 -8.20
CA ASP A 217 10.08 -0.06 -9.46
C ASP A 217 11.53 0.44 -9.40
N GLU A 218 12.41 -0.19 -10.19
CA GLU A 218 13.71 0.41 -10.48
C GLU A 218 13.47 1.63 -11.38
N GLY A 219 13.89 2.80 -10.91
CA GLY A 219 13.86 4.02 -11.70
C GLY A 219 14.80 3.90 -12.91
N PRO A 220 14.64 4.77 -13.94
CA PRO A 220 15.57 4.79 -15.07
C PRO A 220 17.01 5.00 -14.57
N ALA A 221 17.93 4.19 -15.10
CA ALA A 221 19.37 4.27 -14.84
C ALA A 221 19.95 5.63 -15.28
#